data_AF-A0A1S3ZHG9-F1
#
_entry.id   AF-A0A1S3ZHG9-F1
#
_cell.length_a   1.000
_cell.length_b   1.000
_cell.length_c   1.000
_cell.angle_alpha   90.00
_cell.angle_beta   90.00
_cell.angle_gamma   90.00
#
_symmetry.space_group_name_H-M   'P 1'
#
loop_
_entity.id
_entity.type
_entity.pdbx_description
1 polymer ?
#
loop_
_entity_poly.entity_id
_entity_poly.type
_entity_poly.pdbx_seq_one_letter_code
_entity_poly.pdbx_strand_id
1 'polypeptide(L)'
;MEYEQRSGGRPFNFFNCMAQHKEFEDVVYECWRQRGGETIMNKVWRKLKILKNKLKQMNRKEFSNTVQRIQATRIKLEGIQEQMDGPGNSNERITQEKKAKKELAKWIGIEESIMKQKSRIKWLKLGDANTIYFHACAKSRTAAVQLPAVSSEVMKQGNNLNRQQQLSLIRVVTEEEVKQALQDIDDNKAPGCDGYTAFFYKKACHIIGKEVTQVVLEFFENP
;
A
#
# COMPACT_ATOMS: atom_id res chain seq x y z
N MET A 1 -9.53 -26.48 2.35
CA MET A 1 -8.93 -25.20 1.92
C MET A 1 -9.48 -24.86 0.54
N GLU A 2 -10.57 -24.12 0.49
CA GLU A 2 -11.14 -23.67 -0.78
C GLU A 2 -10.29 -22.52 -1.34
N TYR A 3 -9.57 -22.80 -2.40
CA TYR A 3 -8.98 -21.78 -3.25
C TYR A 3 -10.12 -21.01 -3.92
N GLU A 4 -10.37 -19.77 -3.50
CA GLU A 4 -11.28 -18.87 -4.22
C GLU A 4 -10.88 -18.82 -5.70
N GLN A 5 -11.78 -19.32 -6.55
CA GLN A 5 -11.72 -19.18 -8.00
C GLN A 5 -11.48 -17.71 -8.33
N ARG A 6 -10.37 -17.43 -9.03
CA ARG A 6 -10.03 -16.11 -9.55
C ARG A 6 -11.08 -15.68 -10.56
N SER A 7 -12.15 -15.02 -10.12
CA SER A 7 -13.01 -14.24 -11.02
C SER A 7 -12.11 -13.20 -11.70
N GLY A 8 -12.06 -13.22 -13.05
CA GLY A 8 -11.09 -12.50 -13.91
C GLY A 8 -11.14 -10.97 -13.90
N GLY A 9 -11.20 -10.34 -12.74
CA GLY A 9 -11.03 -8.90 -12.54
C GLY A 9 -9.63 -8.55 -12.02
N ARG A 10 -9.21 -7.30 -12.23
CA ARG A 10 -7.93 -6.79 -11.70
C ARG A 10 -7.88 -7.01 -10.18
N PRO A 11 -6.84 -7.67 -9.64
CA PRO A 11 -6.71 -7.89 -8.21
C PRO A 11 -6.72 -6.56 -7.45
N PHE A 12 -7.29 -6.58 -6.25
CA PHE A 12 -7.28 -5.41 -5.37
C PHE A 12 -5.85 -5.04 -4.99
N ASN A 13 -5.56 -3.75 -5.00
CA ASN A 13 -4.32 -3.22 -4.49
C ASN A 13 -4.63 -1.96 -3.68
N PHE A 14 -4.23 -1.94 -2.41
CA PHE A 14 -4.37 -0.79 -1.54
C PHE A 14 -3.31 0.27 -1.89
N PHE A 15 -3.77 1.47 -2.27
CA PHE A 15 -2.92 2.63 -2.45
C PHE A 15 -2.77 3.40 -1.14
N ASN A 16 -1.55 3.76 -0.77
CA ASN A 16 -1.28 4.41 0.52
C ASN A 16 -1.96 5.78 0.63
N CYS A 17 -2.18 6.47 -0.50
CA CYS A 17 -2.95 7.71 -0.54
C CYS A 17 -4.40 7.56 -0.05
N MET A 18 -5.00 6.36 -0.13
CA MET A 18 -6.34 6.11 0.41
C MET A 18 -6.37 6.23 1.93
N ALA A 19 -5.28 5.89 2.61
CA ALA A 19 -5.18 6.03 4.07
C ALA A 19 -5.05 7.49 4.54
N GLN A 20 -4.86 8.43 3.60
CA GLN A 20 -4.87 9.88 3.88
C GLN A 20 -6.27 10.49 3.68
N HIS A 21 -7.23 9.72 3.19
CA HIS A 21 -8.60 10.19 3.01
C HIS A 21 -9.29 10.36 4.37
N LYS A 22 -10.05 11.44 4.55
CA LYS A 22 -10.72 11.78 5.81
C LYS A 22 -11.66 10.67 6.33
N GLU A 23 -12.35 9.99 5.41
CA GLU A 23 -13.29 8.90 5.74
C GLU A 23 -12.60 7.53 5.90
N PHE A 24 -11.27 7.44 5.74
CA PHE A 24 -10.58 6.15 5.81
C PHE A 24 -10.75 5.48 7.17
N GLU A 25 -10.47 6.20 8.25
CA GLU A 25 -10.54 5.65 9.62
C GLU A 25 -11.98 5.28 9.99
N ASP A 26 -12.96 6.10 9.60
CA ASP A 26 -14.38 5.82 9.80
C ASP A 26 -14.82 4.53 9.10
N VAL A 27 -14.43 4.36 7.83
CA VAL A 27 -14.73 3.15 7.04
C VAL A 27 -14.12 1.91 7.68
N VAL A 28 -12.87 2.00 8.16
CA VAL A 28 -12.19 0.89 8.85
C VAL A 28 -12.91 0.57 10.16
N TYR A 29 -13.22 1.59 10.97
CA TYR A 29 -13.89 1.41 12.26
C TYR A 29 -15.28 0.79 12.14
N GLU A 30 -16.11 1.27 11.21
CA GLU A 30 -17.43 0.72 10.94
C GLU A 30 -17.37 -0.76 10.52
N CYS A 31 -16.41 -1.11 9.65
CA CYS A 31 -16.19 -2.49 9.25
C CYS A 31 -15.72 -3.35 10.42
N TRP A 32 -14.87 -2.80 11.29
CA TRP A 32 -14.25 -3.55 12.37
C TRP A 32 -15.16 -3.77 13.58
N ARG A 33 -16.21 -2.94 13.75
CA ARG A 33 -17.23 -3.08 14.81
C ARG A 33 -18.16 -4.29 14.60
N GLN A 34 -18.25 -4.83 13.38
CA GLN A 34 -19.16 -5.94 13.07
C GLN A 34 -18.83 -7.18 13.90
N ARG A 35 -19.85 -7.78 14.52
CA ARG A 35 -19.75 -9.04 15.28
C ARG A 35 -20.04 -10.22 14.35
N GLY A 36 -19.27 -11.29 14.47
CA GLY A 36 -19.51 -12.54 13.75
C GLY A 36 -18.22 -13.31 13.42
N GLY A 37 -18.25 -14.62 13.65
CA GLY A 37 -17.14 -15.55 13.40
C GLY A 37 -16.99 -16.55 14.54
N GLU A 38 -16.83 -17.83 14.20
CA GLU A 38 -16.62 -18.91 15.16
C GLU A 38 -15.17 -18.91 15.68
N THR A 39 -14.20 -18.56 14.83
CA THR A 39 -12.77 -18.42 15.18
C THR A 39 -12.26 -17.00 14.90
N ILE A 40 -11.20 -16.60 15.60
CA ILE A 40 -10.62 -15.25 15.51
C ILE A 40 -10.04 -15.02 14.10
N MET A 41 -9.36 -16.00 13.52
CA MET A 41 -8.88 -15.96 12.14
C MET A 41 -10.01 -15.72 11.13
N ASN A 42 -11.10 -16.49 11.22
CA ASN A 42 -12.25 -16.33 10.31
C ASN A 42 -12.96 -14.98 10.49
N LYS A 43 -13.00 -14.46 11.73
CA LYS A 43 -13.53 -13.13 12.04
C LYS A 43 -12.70 -12.04 11.38
N VAL A 44 -11.38 -12.04 11.56
CA VAL A 44 -10.46 -11.06 10.95
C VAL A 44 -10.52 -11.14 9.42
N TRP A 45 -10.48 -12.35 8.86
CA TRP A 45 -10.55 -12.55 7.41
C TRP A 45 -11.85 -12.01 6.81
N ARG A 46 -13.01 -12.29 7.42
CA ARG A 46 -14.31 -11.74 6.98
C ARG A 46 -14.33 -10.21 7.04
N LYS A 47 -13.86 -9.63 8.13
CA LYS A 47 -13.77 -8.16 8.27
C LYS A 47 -12.88 -7.53 7.19
N LEU A 48 -11.71 -8.12 6.92
CA LEU A 48 -10.82 -7.68 5.85
C LEU A 48 -11.47 -7.82 4.46
N LYS A 49 -12.28 -8.86 4.23
CA LYS A 49 -13.03 -9.07 2.99
C LYS A 49 -14.13 -8.01 2.79
N ILE A 50 -14.87 -7.66 3.84
CA ILE A 50 -15.88 -6.60 3.80
C ILE A 50 -15.21 -5.23 3.58
N LEU A 51 -14.15 -4.95 4.33
CA LEU A 51 -13.37 -3.72 4.22
C LEU A 51 -12.80 -3.54 2.81
N LYS A 52 -12.31 -4.63 2.20
CA LYS A 52 -11.79 -4.63 0.82
C LYS A 52 -12.83 -4.15 -0.18
N ASN A 53 -14.09 -4.55 -0.01
CA ASN A 53 -15.18 -4.10 -0.88
C ASN A 53 -15.51 -2.62 -0.67
N LYS A 54 -15.58 -2.15 0.59
CA LYS A 54 -15.79 -0.72 0.88
C LYS A 54 -14.64 0.15 0.33
N LEU A 55 -13.39 -0.26 0.53
CA LEU A 55 -12.22 0.45 0.02
C LEU A 55 -12.15 0.44 -1.51
N LYS A 56 -12.57 -0.64 -2.18
CA LYS A 56 -12.72 -0.65 -3.64
C LYS A 56 -13.73 0.38 -4.12
N GLN A 57 -14.88 0.50 -3.43
CA GLN A 57 -15.90 1.49 -3.78
C GLN A 57 -15.39 2.92 -3.57
N MET A 58 -14.74 3.18 -2.43
CA MET A 58 -14.10 4.48 -2.15
C MET A 58 -13.04 4.83 -3.21
N ASN A 59 -12.19 3.86 -3.57
CA ASN A 59 -11.18 4.04 -4.61
C ASN A 59 -11.80 4.41 -5.97
N ARG A 60 -12.89 3.75 -6.35
CA ARG A 60 -13.62 4.04 -7.58
C ARG A 60 -14.26 5.43 -7.57
N LYS A 61 -14.73 5.93 -6.43
CA LYS A 61 -15.36 7.25 -6.33
C LYS A 61 -14.33 8.38 -6.37
N GLU A 62 -13.26 8.27 -5.58
CA GLU A 62 -12.34 9.39 -5.36
C GLU A 62 -11.11 9.39 -6.29
N PHE A 63 -10.60 8.21 -6.65
CA PHE A 63 -9.28 8.06 -7.27
C PHE A 63 -9.30 7.47 -8.68
N SER A 64 -10.46 7.04 -9.18
CA SER A 64 -10.59 6.47 -10.54
C SER A 64 -10.27 7.46 -11.65
N ASN A 65 -10.53 8.74 -11.40
CA ASN A 65 -10.40 9.81 -12.39
C ASN A 65 -9.24 10.77 -12.09
N THR A 66 -8.20 10.32 -11.39
CA THR A 66 -7.10 11.20 -10.94
C THR A 66 -6.45 11.93 -12.12
N VAL A 67 -6.20 11.23 -13.24
CA VAL A 67 -5.63 11.84 -14.45
C VAL A 67 -6.57 12.89 -15.05
N GLN A 68 -7.87 12.60 -15.17
CA GLN A 68 -8.84 13.58 -15.67
C GLN A 68 -8.98 14.77 -14.72
N ARG A 69 -8.92 14.56 -13.40
CA ARG A 69 -8.96 15.65 -12.39
C ARG A 69 -7.73 16.54 -12.49
N ILE A 70 -6.54 15.98 -12.72
CA ILE A 70 -5.32 16.75 -12.98
C ILE A 70 -5.52 17.61 -14.23
N GLN A 71 -5.99 17.03 -15.33
CA GLN A 71 -6.21 17.76 -16.58
C GLN A 71 -7.25 18.87 -16.43
N ALA A 72 -8.39 18.58 -15.80
CA ALA A 72 -9.44 19.57 -15.54
C ALA A 72 -8.94 20.73 -14.64
N THR A 73 -8.12 20.42 -13.63
CA THR A 73 -7.53 21.43 -12.74
C THR A 73 -6.51 22.29 -13.48
N ARG A 74 -5.73 21.71 -14.41
CA ARG A 74 -4.81 22.46 -15.29
C ARG A 74 -5.55 23.44 -16.18
N ILE A 75 -6.60 22.99 -16.88
CA ILE A 75 -7.44 23.85 -17.74
C ILE A 75 -8.07 24.99 -16.91
N LYS A 76 -8.57 24.67 -15.71
CA LYS A 76 -9.12 25.69 -14.81
C LYS A 76 -8.07 26.72 -14.36
N LEU A 77 -6.85 26.28 -14.09
CA LEU A 77 -5.75 27.17 -13.71
C LEU A 77 -5.36 28.08 -14.87
N GLU A 78 -5.25 27.53 -16.08
CA GLU A 78 -4.96 28.28 -17.31
C GLU A 78 -6.02 29.37 -17.55
N GLY A 79 -7.31 29.04 -17.45
CA GLY A 79 -8.38 30.02 -17.57
C GLY A 79 -8.39 31.09 -16.47
N ILE A 80 -7.89 30.79 -15.26
CA ILE A 80 -7.69 31.82 -14.21
C ILE A 80 -6.50 32.72 -14.57
N GLN A 81 -5.43 32.13 -15.11
CA GLN A 81 -4.20 32.84 -15.52
C GLN A 81 -4.50 33.84 -16.65
N GLU A 82 -5.22 33.43 -17.70
CA GLU A 82 -5.63 34.29 -18.82
C GLU A 82 -6.48 35.49 -18.37
N GLN A 83 -7.31 35.31 -17.33
CA GLN A 83 -8.14 36.38 -16.77
C GLN A 83 -7.37 37.34 -15.86
N MET A 84 -6.13 37.02 -15.48
CA MET A 84 -5.25 37.91 -14.72
C MET A 84 -4.41 38.84 -15.60
N ASP A 85 -4.28 38.55 -16.89
CA ASP A 85 -3.54 39.37 -17.85
C ASP A 85 -4.33 40.64 -18.27
N GLY A 86 -5.57 40.80 -17.80
CA GLY A 86 -6.40 42.00 -17.99
C GLY A 86 -6.28 43.04 -16.85
N PRO A 87 -6.50 44.33 -17.14
CA PRO A 87 -6.46 45.38 -16.12
C PRO A 87 -7.65 45.26 -15.16
N GLY A 88 -7.38 44.88 -13.90
CA GLY A 88 -8.42 44.75 -12.85
C GLY A 88 -8.16 43.66 -11.81
N ASN A 89 -6.88 43.40 -11.49
CA ASN A 89 -6.48 42.23 -10.72
C ASN A 89 -6.95 42.33 -9.25
N SER A 90 -8.05 41.65 -8.93
CA SER A 90 -8.62 41.62 -7.58
C SER A 90 -7.88 40.59 -6.70
N ASN A 91 -7.64 40.92 -5.43
CA ASN A 91 -7.04 40.01 -4.43
C ASN A 91 -7.74 38.63 -4.35
N GLU A 92 -9.03 38.57 -4.72
CA GLU A 92 -9.81 37.35 -4.81
C GLU A 92 -9.31 36.39 -5.90
N ARG A 93 -8.90 36.90 -7.07
CA ARG A 93 -8.37 36.09 -8.18
C ARG A 93 -7.02 35.46 -7.82
N ILE A 94 -6.15 36.22 -7.15
CA ILE A 94 -4.88 35.71 -6.60
C ILE A 94 -5.14 34.60 -5.58
N THR A 95 -6.17 34.75 -4.75
CA THR A 95 -6.56 33.72 -3.77
C THR A 95 -7.09 32.45 -4.47
N GLN A 96 -7.89 32.62 -5.52
CA GLN A 96 -8.40 31.50 -6.33
C GLN A 96 -7.28 30.76 -7.06
N GLU A 97 -6.33 31.48 -7.65
CA GLU A 97 -5.14 30.91 -8.30
C GLU A 97 -4.31 30.08 -7.31
N LYS A 98 -4.02 30.65 -6.12
CA LYS A 98 -3.30 29.92 -5.05
C LYS A 98 -4.04 28.65 -4.65
N LYS A 99 -5.38 28.70 -4.53
CA LYS A 99 -6.20 27.52 -4.20
C LYS A 99 -6.14 26.46 -5.31
N ALA A 100 -6.26 26.86 -6.57
CA ALA A 100 -6.18 25.96 -7.73
C ALA A 100 -4.79 25.31 -7.86
N LYS A 101 -3.70 26.08 -7.67
CA LYS A 101 -2.33 25.55 -7.64
C LYS A 101 -2.12 24.52 -6.52
N LYS A 102 -2.64 24.79 -5.32
CA LYS A 102 -2.58 23.86 -4.18
C LYS A 102 -3.36 22.57 -4.47
N GLU A 103 -4.53 22.69 -5.08
CA GLU A 103 -5.34 21.53 -5.50
C GLU A 103 -4.65 20.71 -6.58
N LEU A 104 -4.04 21.35 -7.58
CA LEU A 104 -3.27 20.68 -8.63
C LEU A 104 -2.07 19.92 -8.05
N ALA A 105 -1.30 20.55 -7.17
CA ALA A 105 -0.16 19.92 -6.50
C ALA A 105 -0.59 18.69 -5.68
N LYS A 106 -1.74 18.77 -4.99
CA LYS A 106 -2.32 17.63 -4.28
C LYS A 106 -2.61 16.46 -5.24
N TRP A 107 -3.28 16.71 -6.36
CA TRP A 107 -3.64 15.64 -7.31
C TRP A 107 -2.41 15.02 -8.00
N ILE A 108 -1.42 15.84 -8.35
CA ILE A 108 -0.15 15.36 -8.90
C ILE A 108 0.57 14.45 -7.89
N GLY A 109 0.69 14.88 -6.63
CA GLY A 109 1.35 14.06 -5.59
C GLY A 109 0.63 12.73 -5.32
N ILE A 110 -0.71 12.70 -5.42
CA ILE A 110 -1.48 11.46 -5.33
C ILE A 110 -1.15 10.52 -6.51
N GLU A 111 -1.15 11.04 -7.75
CA GLU A 111 -0.83 10.24 -8.94
C GLU A 111 0.61 9.71 -8.89
N GLU A 112 1.57 10.55 -8.49
CA GLU A 112 2.97 10.16 -8.28
C GLU A 112 3.08 9.05 -7.22
N SER A 113 2.37 9.16 -6.10
CA SER A 113 2.33 8.12 -5.07
C SER A 113 1.75 6.80 -5.62
N ILE A 114 0.67 6.87 -6.40
CA ILE A 114 0.06 5.69 -7.03
C ILE A 114 1.05 5.05 -8.01
N MET A 115 1.72 5.86 -8.84
CA MET A 115 2.70 5.38 -9.82
C MET A 115 3.94 4.79 -9.16
N LYS A 116 4.43 5.39 -8.07
CA LYS A 116 5.54 4.85 -7.27
C LYS A 116 5.20 3.46 -6.70
N GLN A 117 4.00 3.28 -6.17
CA GLN A 117 3.55 1.98 -5.68
C GLN A 117 3.36 0.96 -6.82
N LYS A 118 2.82 1.38 -7.97
CA LYS A 118 2.65 0.52 -9.15
C LYS A 118 3.99 0.09 -9.76
N SER A 119 4.97 0.99 -9.83
CA SER A 119 6.26 0.76 -10.50
C SER A 119 7.24 -0.07 -9.67
N ARG A 120 7.05 -0.18 -8.35
CA ARG A 120 7.92 -0.91 -7.41
C ARG A 120 9.38 -0.41 -7.41
N ILE A 121 9.62 0.83 -7.85
CA ILE A 121 10.96 1.39 -7.97
C ILE A 121 11.44 1.86 -6.60
N LYS A 122 12.43 1.14 -6.04
CA LYS A 122 13.10 1.49 -4.77
C LYS A 122 14.13 2.62 -4.95
N TRP A 123 14.59 2.84 -6.18
CA TRP A 123 15.66 3.78 -6.53
C TRP A 123 15.15 4.83 -7.52
N LEU A 124 14.48 5.85 -7.00
CA LEU A 124 14.16 7.09 -7.72
C LEU A 124 15.05 8.22 -7.17
N LYS A 125 16.35 7.96 -7.09
CA LYS A 125 17.38 9.01 -6.96
C LYS A 125 18.32 8.86 -8.14
N LEU A 126 17.83 9.17 -9.34
CA LEU A 126 18.56 9.70 -10.50
C LEU A 126 17.75 9.47 -11.79
N GLY A 127 17.26 10.57 -12.38
CA GLY A 127 17.21 10.79 -13.83
C GLY A 127 16.15 10.04 -14.64
N ASP A 128 15.26 10.82 -15.25
CA ASP A 128 14.17 10.46 -16.18
C ASP A 128 14.58 9.76 -17.50
N ALA A 129 15.77 9.16 -17.59
CA ALA A 129 16.36 8.76 -18.87
C ALA A 129 16.62 7.26 -19.03
N ASN A 130 15.75 6.36 -18.51
CA ASN A 130 16.02 4.93 -18.68
C ASN A 130 14.81 4.00 -18.90
N THR A 131 13.86 4.40 -19.75
CA THR A 131 12.75 3.55 -20.23
C THR A 131 13.22 2.19 -20.79
N ILE A 132 14.39 2.16 -21.43
CA ILE A 132 14.97 0.94 -22.02
C ILE A 132 15.47 -0.03 -20.95
N TYR A 133 16.13 0.47 -19.90
CA TYR A 133 16.54 -0.35 -18.76
C TYR A 133 15.32 -0.95 -18.04
N PHE A 134 14.25 -0.17 -17.87
CA PHE A 134 13.00 -0.66 -17.28
C PHE A 134 12.39 -1.81 -18.09
N HIS A 135 12.36 -1.71 -19.42
CA HIS A 135 11.88 -2.79 -20.29
C HIS A 135 12.81 -4.02 -20.30
N ALA A 136 14.12 -3.83 -20.23
CA ALA A 136 15.10 -4.92 -20.20
C ALA A 136 15.05 -5.72 -18.88
N CYS A 137 15.00 -5.05 -17.73
CA CYS A 137 14.87 -5.71 -16.43
C CYS A 137 13.53 -6.44 -16.27
N ALA A 138 12.44 -5.88 -16.83
CA ALA A 138 11.15 -6.56 -16.85
C ALA A 138 11.20 -7.86 -17.69
N LYS A 139 11.82 -7.82 -18.88
CA LYS A 139 12.01 -8.99 -19.76
C LYS A 139 12.93 -10.05 -19.15
N SER A 140 14.02 -9.65 -18.51
CA SER A 140 14.98 -10.57 -17.87
C SER A 140 14.35 -11.30 -16.68
N ARG A 141 13.46 -10.64 -15.92
CA ARG A 141 12.71 -11.28 -14.81
C ARG A 141 11.65 -12.28 -15.28
N THR A 142 11.03 -12.09 -16.44
CA THR A 142 10.13 -13.12 -17.00
C THR A 142 10.87 -14.33 -17.57
N ALA A 143 12.16 -14.19 -17.92
CA ALA A 143 12.97 -15.26 -18.50
C ALA A 143 13.71 -16.13 -17.46
N ALA A 144 13.93 -15.64 -16.24
CA ALA A 144 14.60 -16.40 -15.18
C ALA A 144 13.63 -17.42 -14.52
N VAL A 145 13.42 -18.55 -15.19
CA VAL A 145 12.53 -19.65 -14.74
C VAL A 145 13.23 -20.62 -13.78
N GLN A 146 14.56 -20.60 -13.66
CA GLN A 146 15.30 -21.49 -12.76
C GLN A 146 16.45 -20.77 -12.05
N LEU A 147 16.39 -20.75 -10.72
CA LEU A 147 17.53 -20.42 -9.88
C LEU A 147 18.40 -21.68 -9.75
N PRO A 148 19.73 -21.60 -9.95
CA PRO A 148 20.62 -22.74 -9.72
C PRO A 148 20.55 -23.15 -8.25
N ALA A 149 20.57 -24.46 -8.00
CA ALA A 149 20.56 -25.00 -6.65
C ALA A 149 21.76 -24.48 -5.85
N VAL A 150 21.53 -24.13 -4.59
CA VAL A 150 22.59 -23.68 -3.68
C VAL A 150 23.55 -24.85 -3.45
N SER A 151 24.86 -24.62 -3.60
CA SER A 151 25.90 -25.63 -3.37
C SER A 151 25.96 -26.02 -1.89
N SER A 152 25.92 -27.33 -1.62
CA SER A 152 26.04 -27.91 -0.27
C SER A 152 27.38 -27.55 0.40
N GLU A 153 28.46 -27.46 -0.37
CA GLU A 153 29.78 -27.06 0.08
C GLU A 153 29.80 -25.61 0.62
N VAL A 154 29.07 -24.69 -0.03
CA VAL A 154 28.94 -23.30 0.42
C VAL A 154 28.10 -23.22 1.69
N MET A 155 27.05 -24.03 1.83
CA MET A 155 26.24 -24.08 3.05
C MET A 155 27.05 -24.54 4.26
N LYS A 156 27.96 -25.52 4.09
CA LYS A 156 28.80 -26.06 5.17
C LYS A 156 29.86 -25.06 5.68
N GLN A 157 30.25 -24.10 4.85
CA GLN A 157 31.23 -23.06 5.21
C GLN A 157 30.58 -21.82 5.85
N GLY A 158 29.25 -21.76 5.91
CA GLY A 158 28.52 -20.66 6.53
C GLY A 158 28.61 -20.67 8.06
N ASN A 159 28.46 -19.49 8.67
CA ASN A 159 28.35 -19.38 10.11
C ASN A 159 27.14 -20.17 10.61
N ASN A 160 27.39 -21.16 11.47
CA ASN A 160 26.33 -21.89 12.16
C ASN A 160 25.87 -21.10 13.39
N LEU A 161 24.56 -21.15 13.65
CA LEU A 161 23.99 -20.52 14.84
C LEU A 161 24.53 -21.18 16.11
N ASN A 162 24.98 -20.37 17.06
CA ASN A 162 25.36 -20.87 18.37
C ASN A 162 24.12 -21.32 19.17
N ARG A 163 24.33 -22.03 20.29
CA ARG A 163 23.23 -22.58 21.10
C ARG A 163 22.25 -21.50 21.58
N GLN A 164 22.75 -20.32 21.94
CA GLN A 164 21.89 -19.21 22.39
C GLN A 164 21.02 -18.68 21.24
N GLN A 165 21.58 -18.53 20.04
CA GLN A 165 20.84 -18.13 18.85
C GLN A 165 19.79 -19.18 18.47
N GLN A 166 20.13 -20.47 18.53
CA GLN A 166 19.16 -21.55 18.29
C GLN A 166 17.99 -21.49 19.28
N LEU A 167 18.28 -21.34 20.58
CA LEU A 167 17.25 -21.19 21.61
C LEU A 167 16.41 -19.93 21.41
N SER A 168 17.01 -18.84 20.90
CA SER A 168 16.30 -17.61 20.60
C SER A 168 15.29 -17.76 19.46
N LEU A 169 15.53 -18.66 18.50
CA LEU A 169 14.63 -18.88 17.36
C LEU A 169 13.40 -19.74 17.70
N ILE A 170 13.45 -20.50 18.79
CA ILE A 170 12.34 -21.37 19.24
C ILE A 170 11.54 -20.75 20.39
N ARG A 171 11.82 -19.50 20.76
CA ARG A 171 11.07 -18.81 21.81
C ARG A 171 9.64 -18.53 21.35
N VAL A 172 8.74 -18.41 22.32
CA VAL A 172 7.36 -17.99 22.06
C VAL A 172 7.36 -16.59 21.45
N VAL A 173 6.59 -16.41 20.40
CA VAL A 173 6.41 -15.11 19.73
C VAL A 173 5.60 -14.19 20.64
N THR A 174 6.08 -12.96 20.81
CA THR A 174 5.47 -11.94 21.68
C THR A 174 4.67 -10.91 20.88
N GLU A 175 3.73 -10.20 21.52
CA GLU A 175 3.02 -9.09 20.88
C GLU A 175 3.98 -7.99 20.39
N GLU A 176 5.03 -7.73 21.16
CA GLU A 176 6.06 -6.74 20.87
C GLU A 176 6.81 -7.11 19.59
N GLU A 177 7.18 -8.37 19.41
CA GLU A 177 7.79 -8.86 18.17
C GLU A 177 6.87 -8.71 16.98
N VAL A 178 5.57 -9.01 17.12
CA VAL A 178 4.59 -8.82 16.05
C VAL A 178 4.48 -7.34 15.66
N LYS A 179 4.40 -6.44 16.64
CA LYS A 179 4.33 -4.99 16.42
C LYS A 179 5.61 -4.46 15.79
N GLN A 180 6.78 -4.89 16.27
CA GLN A 180 8.08 -4.48 15.74
C GLN A 180 8.27 -4.98 14.30
N ALA A 181 7.96 -6.24 14.03
CA ALA A 181 8.02 -6.81 12.68
C ALA A 181 7.13 -6.03 11.72
N LEU A 182 5.94 -5.60 12.15
CA LEU A 182 5.08 -4.75 11.32
C LEU A 182 5.72 -3.38 11.03
N GLN A 183 6.39 -2.76 12.02
CA GLN A 183 7.07 -1.48 11.84
C GLN A 183 8.26 -1.56 10.88
N ASP A 184 9.02 -2.65 10.92
CA ASP A 184 10.21 -2.88 10.11
C ASP A 184 9.91 -3.04 8.61
N ILE A 185 8.68 -3.40 8.24
CA ILE A 185 8.29 -3.55 6.84
C ILE A 185 8.13 -2.17 6.18
N ASP A 186 8.84 -1.94 5.07
CA ASP A 186 8.71 -0.70 4.28
C ASP A 186 7.26 -0.43 3.83
N ASP A 187 6.81 0.83 3.94
CA ASP A 187 5.44 1.25 3.61
C ASP A 187 5.06 1.03 2.14
N ASN A 188 6.04 0.99 1.24
CA ASN A 188 5.89 0.76 -0.19
C ASN A 188 6.21 -0.69 -0.59
N LYS A 189 6.38 -1.59 0.39
CA LYS A 189 6.51 -3.02 0.12
C LYS A 189 5.26 -3.52 -0.62
N ALA A 190 5.46 -4.45 -1.55
CA ALA A 190 4.38 -5.04 -2.32
C ALA A 190 3.33 -5.67 -1.37
N PRO A 191 2.03 -5.50 -1.66
CA PRO A 191 0.97 -6.08 -0.85
C PRO A 191 0.99 -7.61 -0.91
N GLY A 192 0.40 -8.23 0.11
CA GLY A 192 0.15 -9.67 0.14
C GLY A 192 -0.89 -10.11 -0.89
N CYS A 193 -1.25 -11.40 -0.86
CA CYS A 193 -2.31 -11.96 -1.69
C CYS A 193 -3.70 -11.35 -1.40
N ASP A 194 -3.87 -10.76 -0.22
CA ASP A 194 -5.07 -10.03 0.19
C ASP A 194 -5.24 -8.66 -0.50
N GLY A 195 -4.13 -8.06 -0.95
CA GLY A 195 -4.06 -6.75 -1.59
C GLY A 195 -3.85 -5.58 -0.62
N TYR A 196 -3.58 -5.82 0.67
CA TYR A 196 -3.27 -4.78 1.65
C TYR A 196 -1.75 -4.56 1.76
N THR A 197 -1.33 -3.30 1.93
CA THR A 197 0.09 -2.93 2.15
C THR A 197 0.44 -2.93 3.63
N ALA A 198 1.73 -3.01 3.96
CA ALA A 198 2.18 -2.82 5.35
C ALA A 198 1.74 -1.46 5.92
N PHE A 199 1.75 -0.42 5.09
CA PHE A 199 1.27 0.91 5.47
C PHE A 199 -0.19 0.91 5.91
N PHE A 200 -1.07 0.12 5.28
CA PHE A 200 -2.44 -0.04 5.75
C PHE A 200 -2.48 -0.56 7.19
N TYR A 201 -1.76 -1.64 7.47
CA TYR A 201 -1.73 -2.25 8.80
C TYR A 201 -1.12 -1.31 9.85
N LYS A 202 -0.07 -0.55 9.50
CA LYS A 202 0.50 0.48 10.38
C LYS A 202 -0.50 1.59 10.67
N LYS A 203 -1.15 2.13 9.63
CA LYS A 203 -2.10 3.25 9.76
C LYS A 203 -3.35 2.84 10.56
N ALA A 204 -3.89 1.66 10.29
CA ALA A 204 -5.09 1.13 10.95
C ALA A 204 -4.79 0.37 12.27
N CYS A 205 -3.54 0.32 12.71
CA CYS A 205 -3.10 -0.53 13.83
C CYS A 205 -3.90 -0.27 15.12
N HIS A 206 -4.24 1.00 15.40
CA HIS A 206 -5.05 1.38 16.56
C HIS A 206 -6.50 0.83 16.54
N ILE A 207 -7.02 0.46 15.36
CA ILE A 207 -8.37 -0.12 15.19
C ILE A 207 -8.29 -1.65 15.11
N ILE A 208 -7.41 -2.16 14.22
CA ILE A 208 -7.40 -3.57 13.85
C ILE A 208 -6.34 -4.39 14.59
N GLY A 209 -5.33 -3.71 15.15
CA GLY A 209 -4.08 -4.31 15.61
C GLY A 209 -4.28 -5.38 16.66
N LYS A 210 -5.17 -5.17 17.64
CA LYS A 210 -5.43 -6.16 18.69
C LYS A 210 -5.90 -7.51 18.13
N GLU A 211 -6.90 -7.50 17.25
CA GLU A 211 -7.42 -8.75 16.67
C GLU A 211 -6.41 -9.38 15.70
N VAL A 212 -5.69 -8.56 14.92
CA VAL A 212 -4.67 -9.06 13.99
C VAL A 212 -3.50 -9.70 14.75
N THR A 213 -2.99 -9.06 15.81
CA THR A 213 -1.94 -9.61 16.66
C THR A 213 -2.38 -10.92 17.30
N GLN A 214 -3.62 -10.98 17.80
CA GLN A 214 -4.15 -12.22 18.38
C GLN A 214 -4.17 -13.38 17.39
N VAL A 215 -4.57 -13.14 16.13
CA VAL A 215 -4.52 -14.16 15.07
C VAL A 215 -3.10 -14.64 14.81
N VAL A 216 -2.12 -13.73 14.80
CA VAL A 216 -0.71 -14.08 14.58
C VAL A 216 -0.18 -14.93 15.72
N LEU A 217 -0.49 -14.59 16.97
CA LEU A 217 -0.08 -15.39 18.13
C LEU A 217 -0.73 -16.77 18.12
N GLU A 218 -2.05 -16.86 17.87
CA GLU A 218 -2.78 -18.13 17.78
C GLU A 218 -2.19 -19.07 16.71
N PHE A 219 -1.71 -18.50 15.59
CA PHE A 219 -1.03 -19.25 14.53
C PHE A 219 0.33 -19.82 14.98
N PHE A 220 1.12 -19.07 15.75
CA PHE A 220 2.41 -19.57 16.27
C PHE A 220 2.25 -20.54 17.45
N GLU A 221 1.15 -20.45 18.20
CA GLU A 221 0.83 -21.39 19.27
C GLU A 221 0.25 -22.72 18.75
N ASN A 222 -0.41 -22.71 17.59
CA ASN A 222 -1.01 -23.90 16.96
C ASN A 222 -0.54 -24.05 15.49
N PRO A 223 0.74 -24.42 15.27
CA PRO A 223 1.36 -24.46 13.94
C PRO A 223 0.82 -25.56 13.00
#